data_AF-V2V251-F1
#
_entry.id   AF-V2V251-F1
#
_cell.length_a   1.000
_cell.length_b   1.000
_cell.length_c   1.000
_cell.angle_alpha   90.00
_cell.angle_beta   90.00
_cell.angle_gamma   90.00
#
_symmetry.space_group_name_H-M   'P 1'
#
loop_
_entity.id
_entity.type
_entity.pdbx_description
1 polymer ?
#
loop_
_entity_poly.entity_id
_entity_poly.type
_entity_poly.pdbx_seq_one_letter_code
_entity_poly.pdbx_strand_id
1 'polypeptide(L)'
;MLPTKILKLRLARIAKGEGHLSTQDKLMLVSMESPDLSANFFLRLFKVSLPKQWTFQHETDEELLYISQLIQLIENEFIPSYESHARKYAWYEQCLMYKLNFLVPQPTQQQINTYLRQLDRCLDQQPKIDLLHYLQEKYPSAKHAVALAKAYAGVEQYTQAIEQHEWASQQSIQRSEIAFYAYIECLVNRRQSEYMPYVSDIEYAIDLLSKFEKPIDQKTYLKTLQAAVNALLPPVILQTQAIETNILADVGRGLSSLGKSLGGMLGGREFHLPYSKEVIANAPQLLTDHLVCVGLAESSAMQNAVLRIFNNHEIEQVEPLLMRLWLALQQDIEMLGLLIEPKQRDQLLLYLSKFEIKPNSVMSVEPIQMILEQGINAYLGDFRLDKQHPERNDLYEQRDIVVNEMTTFALEFQKNILEPYLVNKRQCLQQLQSRLLGQLDEIALSSGLLAYQFETEQRAQDLFDWMQEKLEKGHDFEKMQAAWVALREVIHLDIANIEERLAPIQHALERYKDIRLHQVFLKQEMNETVPLKESEM
;
A
#
# COMPACT_ATOMS: atom_id res chain seq x y z
N MET A 1 26.88 39.22 13.10
CA MET A 1 26.14 39.93 14.16
C MET A 1 26.47 41.42 14.10
N LEU A 2 25.54 42.32 14.46
CA LEU A 2 25.86 43.74 14.61
C LEU A 2 26.69 43.98 15.88
N PRO A 3 27.60 44.96 15.90
CA PRO A 3 28.29 45.38 17.13
C PRO A 3 27.29 45.74 18.24
N THR A 4 27.61 45.37 19.48
CA THR A 4 26.73 45.51 20.67
C THR A 4 26.13 46.90 20.83
N LYS A 5 26.96 47.95 20.69
CA LYS A 5 26.49 49.35 20.77
C LYS A 5 25.42 49.67 19.73
N ILE A 6 25.55 49.12 18.52
CA ILE A 6 24.60 49.30 17.42
C ILE A 6 23.34 48.49 17.69
N LEU A 7 23.48 47.22 18.09
CA LEU A 7 22.34 46.35 18.39
C LEU A 7 21.46 46.93 19.50
N LYS A 8 22.08 47.40 20.60
CA LYS A 8 21.41 48.11 21.70
C LYS A 8 20.57 49.29 21.23
N LEU A 9 21.18 50.20 20.46
CA LEU A 9 20.49 51.38 19.94
C LEU A 9 19.29 51.01 19.05
N ARG A 10 19.43 49.96 18.24
CA ARG A 10 18.39 49.54 17.30
C ARG A 10 17.26 48.78 17.96
N LEU A 11 17.55 47.90 18.91
CA LEU A 11 16.52 47.28 19.75
C LEU A 11 15.74 48.33 20.55
N ALA A 12 16.42 49.34 21.11
CA ALA A 12 15.75 50.45 21.78
C ALA A 12 14.86 51.28 20.83
N ARG A 13 15.29 51.47 19.57
CA ARG A 13 14.48 52.11 18.53
C ARG A 13 13.24 51.29 18.17
N ILE A 14 13.39 49.96 18.09
CA ILE A 14 12.28 49.04 17.83
C ILE A 14 11.25 49.10 18.96
N ALA A 15 11.70 49.02 20.22
CA ALA A 15 10.83 49.10 21.39
C ALA A 15 10.08 50.45 21.47
N LYS A 16 10.74 51.57 21.14
CA LYS A 16 10.09 52.90 21.11
C LYS A 16 9.12 53.09 19.91
N GLY A 17 9.30 52.32 18.84
CA GLY A 17 8.55 52.43 17.59
C GLY A 17 7.60 51.26 17.34
N GLU A 18 7.20 50.53 18.37
CA GLU A 18 6.56 49.20 18.29
C GLU A 18 5.31 49.17 17.40
N GLY A 19 4.54 50.27 17.35
CA GLY A 19 3.34 50.43 16.50
C GLY A 19 3.56 51.09 15.13
N HIS A 20 4.78 51.53 14.80
CA HIS A 20 5.08 52.30 13.57
C HIS A 20 6.10 51.63 12.65
N LEU A 21 6.79 50.60 13.12
CA LEU A 21 7.77 49.86 12.32
C LEU A 21 7.15 48.57 11.80
N SER A 22 7.23 48.35 10.50
CA SER A 22 6.86 47.06 9.91
C SER A 22 7.84 45.97 10.36
N THR A 23 7.44 44.71 10.28
CA THR A 23 8.33 43.58 10.58
C THR A 23 9.59 43.58 9.69
N GLN A 24 9.45 44.03 8.43
CA GLN A 24 10.58 44.21 7.53
C GLN A 24 11.55 45.30 8.02
N ASP A 25 11.04 46.43 8.52
CA ASP A 25 11.88 47.51 9.07
C ASP A 25 12.66 47.04 10.30
N LYS A 26 11.99 46.30 11.19
CA LYS A 26 12.62 45.72 12.37
C LYS A 26 13.71 44.73 11.98
N LEU A 27 13.47 43.89 10.97
CA LEU A 27 14.48 42.96 10.45
C LEU A 27 15.68 43.68 9.85
N MET A 28 15.46 44.69 9.01
CA MET A 28 16.54 45.51 8.43
C MET A 28 17.39 46.16 9.52
N LEU A 29 16.75 46.71 10.56
CA LEU A 29 17.43 47.31 11.70
C LEU A 29 18.36 46.30 12.39
N VAL A 30 17.98 45.06 12.58
CA VAL A 30 18.83 44.11 13.33
C VAL A 30 19.77 43.28 12.46
N SER A 31 19.68 43.37 11.13
CA SER A 31 20.47 42.54 10.20
C SER A 31 21.44 43.31 9.29
N MET A 32 21.16 44.57 8.95
CA MET A 32 21.97 45.32 7.97
C MET A 32 22.92 46.31 8.65
N GLU A 33 24.14 46.51 8.13
CA GLU A 33 25.04 47.55 8.69
C GLU A 33 24.48 48.97 8.54
N SER A 34 23.83 49.27 7.40
CA SER A 34 23.28 50.59 7.07
C SER A 34 21.82 50.48 6.58
N PRO A 35 20.83 50.35 7.50
CA PRO A 35 19.43 50.19 7.13
C PRO A 35 18.83 51.52 6.64
N ASP A 36 18.41 51.57 5.38
CA ASP A 36 17.66 52.70 4.80
C ASP A 36 16.15 52.46 4.91
N LEU A 37 15.57 53.03 5.98
CA LEU A 37 14.13 52.95 6.27
C LEU A 37 13.30 54.00 5.51
N SER A 38 13.90 54.77 4.60
CA SER A 38 13.22 55.83 3.82
C SER A 38 12.99 55.44 2.36
N ALA A 39 13.64 54.38 1.86
CA ALA A 39 13.50 53.92 0.48
C ALA A 39 12.06 53.47 0.13
N ASN A 40 11.62 53.64 -1.11
CA ASN A 40 10.29 53.18 -1.56
C ASN A 40 10.16 51.65 -1.55
N PHE A 41 8.93 51.13 -1.34
CA PHE A 41 8.62 49.70 -1.23
C PHE A 41 9.27 48.81 -2.32
N PHE A 42 9.20 49.22 -3.60
CA PHE A 42 9.80 48.47 -4.71
C PHE A 42 11.33 48.36 -4.66
N LEU A 43 12.03 49.37 -4.12
CA LEU A 43 13.48 49.32 -3.94
C LEU A 43 13.88 48.44 -2.74
N ARG A 44 12.97 48.24 -1.77
CA ARG A 44 13.19 47.38 -0.60
C ARG A 44 13.04 45.89 -0.94
N LEU A 45 12.17 45.53 -1.88
CA LEU A 45 11.99 44.14 -2.34
C LEU A 45 13.29 43.49 -2.83
N PHE A 46 14.22 44.29 -3.37
CA PHE A 46 15.52 43.81 -3.87
C PHE A 46 16.68 43.98 -2.88
N LYS A 47 16.46 44.65 -1.73
CA LYS A 47 17.53 44.99 -0.76
C LYS A 47 17.47 44.23 0.55
N VAL A 48 16.32 43.67 0.93
CA VAL A 48 16.20 42.92 2.19
C VAL A 48 16.59 41.47 1.96
N SER A 49 17.85 41.14 2.24
CA SER A 49 18.31 39.75 2.31
C SER A 49 17.94 39.15 3.66
N LEU A 50 17.07 38.14 3.66
CA LEU A 50 16.76 37.39 4.88
C LEU A 50 18.01 36.62 5.36
N PRO A 51 18.37 36.69 6.65
CA PRO A 51 19.52 35.96 7.18
C PRO A 51 19.41 34.45 6.95
N LYS A 52 20.50 33.82 6.50
CA LYS A 52 20.60 32.34 6.48
C LYS A 52 21.07 31.79 7.83
N GLN A 53 21.76 32.61 8.61
CA GLN A 53 22.30 32.23 9.91
C GLN A 53 22.28 33.43 10.85
N TRP A 54 21.88 33.18 12.09
CA TRP A 54 22.03 34.07 13.23
C TRP A 54 23.27 33.66 14.01
N THR A 55 24.24 34.56 14.08
CA THR A 55 25.43 34.40 14.91
C THR A 55 25.25 35.19 16.19
N PHE A 56 25.36 34.54 17.34
CA PHE A 56 25.27 35.17 18.65
C PHE A 56 26.64 35.09 19.31
N GLN A 57 27.24 36.24 19.61
CA GLN A 57 28.54 36.36 20.26
C GLN A 57 28.39 37.28 21.47
N HIS A 58 28.89 36.86 22.63
CA HIS A 58 28.93 37.66 23.84
C HIS A 58 30.26 37.47 24.57
N GLU A 59 30.73 38.53 25.19
CA GLU A 59 31.84 38.56 26.15
C GLU A 59 31.39 39.14 27.50
N THR A 60 30.23 39.82 27.54
CA THR A 60 29.72 40.53 28.72
C THR A 60 28.25 40.21 29.02
N ASP A 61 27.83 40.42 30.27
CA ASP A 61 26.43 40.27 30.69
C ASP A 61 25.48 41.27 29.98
N GLU A 62 25.99 42.45 29.63
CA GLU A 62 25.23 43.44 28.85
C GLU A 62 24.90 42.90 27.45
N GLU A 63 25.82 42.17 26.82
CA GLU A 63 25.60 41.55 25.51
C GLU A 63 24.58 40.42 25.58
N LEU A 64 24.63 39.62 26.65
CA LEU A 64 23.64 38.56 26.90
C LEU A 64 22.21 39.13 26.97
N LEU A 65 22.02 40.28 27.63
CA LEU A 65 20.71 40.95 27.70
C LEU A 65 20.18 41.31 26.31
N TYR A 66 20.99 41.93 25.46
CA TYR A 66 20.56 42.37 24.13
C TYR A 66 20.38 41.20 23.15
N ILE A 67 21.18 40.15 23.28
CA ILE A 67 20.98 38.92 22.50
C ILE A 67 19.67 38.24 22.91
N SER A 68 19.34 38.20 24.20
CA SER A 68 18.06 37.68 24.68
C SER A 68 16.87 38.44 24.06
N GLN A 69 16.94 39.77 24.01
CA GLN A 69 15.93 40.61 23.36
C GLN A 69 15.85 40.35 21.84
N LEU A 70 17.00 40.19 21.17
CA LEU A 70 17.04 39.85 19.75
C LEU A 70 16.39 38.48 19.49
N ILE A 71 16.68 37.48 20.31
CA ILE A 71 16.08 36.14 20.18
C ILE A 71 14.56 36.21 20.37
N GLN A 72 14.07 36.98 21.34
CA GLN A 72 12.62 37.19 21.51
C GLN A 72 11.99 37.82 20.26
N LEU A 73 12.65 38.80 19.65
CA LEU A 73 12.18 39.42 18.40
C LEU A 73 12.16 38.42 17.23
N ILE A 74 13.21 37.59 17.12
CA ILE A 74 13.27 36.53 16.10
C ILE A 74 12.11 35.55 16.28
N GLU A 75 11.91 35.03 17.48
CA GLU A 75 10.91 34.00 17.76
C GLU A 75 9.47 34.51 17.67
N ASN A 76 9.20 35.71 18.18
CA ASN A 76 7.83 36.22 18.29
C ASN A 76 7.37 36.98 17.05
N GLU A 77 8.28 37.50 16.23
CA GLU A 77 7.91 38.36 15.10
C GLU A 77 8.47 37.86 13.77
N PHE A 78 9.76 37.54 13.68
CA PHE A 78 10.36 37.18 12.39
C PHE A 78 10.04 35.77 11.94
N ILE A 79 10.07 34.78 12.84
CA ILE A 79 9.70 33.40 12.49
C ILE A 79 8.24 33.33 11.99
N PRO A 80 7.23 33.90 12.68
CA PRO A 80 5.87 33.93 12.17
C PRO A 80 5.72 34.67 10.81
N SER A 81 6.49 35.73 10.59
CA SER A 81 6.37 36.57 9.38
C SER A 81 7.13 36.01 8.18
N TYR A 82 8.11 35.14 8.40
CA TYR A 82 8.98 34.56 7.37
C TYR A 82 9.07 33.03 7.48
N GLU A 83 7.95 32.37 7.79
CA GLU A 83 7.89 30.96 8.19
C GLU A 83 8.70 30.02 7.28
N SER A 84 8.46 30.06 5.96
CA SER A 84 9.13 29.19 4.99
C SER A 84 10.66 29.35 5.01
N HIS A 85 11.15 30.60 5.07
CA HIS A 85 12.58 30.90 5.11
C HIS A 85 13.18 30.52 6.46
N ALA A 86 12.51 30.90 7.56
CA ALA A 86 12.93 30.58 8.92
C ALA A 86 13.07 29.07 9.14
N ARG A 87 12.11 28.29 8.63
CA ARG A 87 12.11 26.84 8.69
C ARG A 87 13.24 26.24 7.86
N LYS A 88 13.43 26.72 6.62
CA LYS A 88 14.52 26.28 5.72
C LYS A 88 15.91 26.50 6.32
N TYR A 89 16.10 27.56 7.10
CA TYR A 89 17.39 27.95 7.66
C TYR A 89 17.48 27.76 9.18
N ALA A 90 16.60 26.94 9.77
CA ALA A 90 16.69 26.51 11.18
C ALA A 90 16.75 27.68 12.20
N TRP A 91 16.04 28.78 11.96
CA TRP A 91 16.15 29.98 12.81
C TRP A 91 15.77 29.68 14.27
N TYR A 92 14.74 28.85 14.49
CA TYR A 92 14.32 28.47 15.83
C TYR A 92 15.42 27.66 16.54
N GLU A 93 15.98 26.68 15.84
CA GLU A 93 17.03 25.80 16.33
C GLU A 93 18.29 26.59 16.71
N GLN A 94 18.70 27.57 15.89
CA GLN A 94 19.82 28.46 16.19
C GLN A 94 19.59 29.26 17.48
N CYS A 95 18.38 29.84 17.64
CA CYS A 95 17.99 30.56 18.85
C CYS A 95 17.95 29.66 20.08
N LEU A 96 17.38 28.46 19.95
CA LEU A 96 17.25 27.50 21.05
C LEU A 96 18.60 26.97 21.52
N MET A 97 19.51 26.66 20.59
CA MET A 97 20.88 26.24 20.90
C MET A 97 21.60 27.29 21.76
N TYR A 98 21.48 28.57 21.38
CA TYR A 98 22.08 29.64 22.16
C TYR A 98 21.44 29.77 23.55
N LYS A 99 20.11 29.71 23.62
CA LYS A 99 19.38 29.75 24.89
C LYS A 99 19.84 28.66 25.84
N LEU A 100 19.91 27.42 25.38
CA LEU A 100 20.28 26.26 26.20
C LEU A 100 21.73 26.32 26.69
N ASN A 101 22.63 26.99 25.97
CA ASN A 101 24.02 27.12 26.37
C ASN A 101 24.27 28.29 27.33
N PHE A 102 23.54 29.41 27.18
CA PHE A 102 23.93 30.67 27.84
C PHE A 102 22.83 31.39 28.61
N LEU A 103 21.55 31.27 28.23
CA LEU A 103 20.45 32.03 28.85
C LEU A 103 19.64 31.19 29.84
N VAL A 104 19.43 29.92 29.50
CA VAL A 104 18.64 28.95 30.28
C VAL A 104 19.40 27.62 30.28
N PRO A 105 20.54 27.52 30.97
CA PRO A 105 21.37 26.32 31.00
C PRO A 105 20.70 25.14 31.72
N GLN A 106 19.72 25.41 32.57
CA GLN A 106 18.92 24.40 33.27
C GLN A 106 17.42 24.70 33.07
N PRO A 107 16.86 24.37 31.89
CA PRO A 107 15.45 24.59 31.63
C PRO A 107 14.55 23.76 32.55
N THR A 108 13.41 24.34 32.91
CA THR A 108 12.35 23.62 33.63
C THR A 108 11.65 22.62 32.71
N GLN A 109 10.98 21.61 33.26
CA GLN A 109 10.24 20.63 32.47
C GLN A 109 9.17 21.28 31.56
N GLN A 110 8.55 22.38 32.01
CA GLN A 110 7.59 23.13 31.19
C GLN A 110 8.25 23.79 29.98
N GLN A 111 9.46 24.32 30.14
CA GLN A 111 10.24 24.89 29.05
C GLN A 111 10.67 23.79 28.06
N ILE A 112 11.18 22.67 28.56
CA ILE A 112 11.55 21.51 27.73
C ILE A 112 10.36 21.04 26.90
N ASN A 113 9.19 20.84 27.51
CA ASN A 113 7.98 20.45 26.78
C ASN A 113 7.58 21.48 25.71
N THR A 114 7.83 22.76 25.95
CA THR A 114 7.58 23.83 24.97
C THR A 114 8.57 23.75 23.82
N TYR A 115 9.86 23.49 24.11
CA TYR A 115 10.89 23.32 23.09
C TYR A 115 10.58 22.15 22.17
N LEU A 116 10.20 20.98 22.72
CA LEU A 116 9.81 19.83 21.91
C LEU A 116 8.64 20.12 20.97
N ARG A 117 7.61 20.83 21.46
CA ARG A 117 6.45 21.20 20.62
C ARG A 117 6.82 22.13 19.47
N GLN A 118 7.79 23.02 19.68
CA GLN A 118 8.26 23.91 18.61
C GLN A 118 9.18 23.16 17.65
N LEU A 119 10.09 22.32 18.16
CA LEU A 119 10.96 21.47 17.33
C LEU A 119 10.16 20.50 16.45
N ASP A 120 9.01 20.02 16.90
CA ASP A 120 8.12 19.16 16.09
C ASP A 120 7.60 19.86 14.82
N ARG A 121 7.57 21.20 14.80
CA ARG A 121 7.18 22.01 13.63
C ARG A 121 8.36 22.31 12.69
N CYS A 122 9.59 22.15 13.17
CA CYS A 122 10.80 22.35 12.37
C CYS A 122 10.97 21.23 11.32
N LEU A 123 11.76 21.51 10.28
CA LEU A 123 12.18 20.45 9.35
C LEU A 123 13.09 19.45 10.08
N ASP A 124 13.07 18.20 9.63
CA ASP A 124 14.04 17.21 10.07
C ASP A 124 15.37 17.48 9.36
N GLN A 125 16.30 18.06 10.13
CA GLN A 125 17.62 18.51 9.68
C GLN A 125 18.60 18.47 10.85
N GLN A 126 19.90 18.47 10.56
CA GLN A 126 20.95 18.31 11.57
C GLN A 126 20.80 19.23 12.80
N PRO A 127 20.49 20.54 12.68
CA PRO A 127 20.27 21.40 13.85
C PRO A 127 19.17 20.92 14.82
N LYS A 128 18.06 20.38 14.29
CA LYS A 128 16.98 19.81 15.10
C LYS A 128 17.44 18.53 15.78
N ILE A 129 18.14 17.66 15.04
CA ILE A 129 18.68 16.40 15.54
C ILE A 129 19.67 16.65 16.67
N ASP A 130 20.63 17.57 16.50
CA ASP A 130 21.62 17.93 17.52
C ASP A 130 20.96 18.43 18.82
N LEU A 131 19.92 19.25 18.70
CA LEU A 131 19.15 19.74 19.84
C LEU A 131 18.37 18.62 20.54
N LEU A 132 17.70 17.76 19.78
CA LEU A 132 16.95 16.64 20.33
C LEU A 132 17.89 15.62 21.00
N HIS A 133 19.08 15.40 20.43
CA HIS A 133 20.13 14.59 21.01
C HIS A 133 20.61 15.18 22.35
N TYR A 134 20.96 16.47 22.36
CA TYR A 134 21.34 17.18 23.58
C TYR A 134 20.27 17.06 24.68
N LEU A 135 19.00 17.25 24.32
CA LEU A 135 17.87 17.13 25.27
C LEU A 135 17.71 15.70 25.79
N GLN A 136 17.89 14.68 24.94
CA GLN A 136 17.80 13.27 25.34
C GLN A 136 18.97 12.86 26.25
N GLU A 137 20.19 13.32 25.99
CA GLU A 137 21.35 13.05 26.85
C GLU A 137 21.23 13.71 28.23
N LYS A 138 20.76 14.96 28.28
CA LYS A 138 20.67 15.73 29.53
C LYS A 138 19.43 15.40 30.36
N TYR A 139 18.32 15.07 29.70
CA TYR A 139 17.02 14.87 30.33
C TYR A 139 16.35 13.59 29.81
N PRO A 140 16.96 12.40 29.95
CA PRO A 140 16.48 11.19 29.28
C PRO A 140 15.01 10.90 29.60
N SER A 141 14.18 10.77 28.56
CA SER A 141 12.79 10.35 28.71
C SER A 141 12.27 9.70 27.43
N ALA A 142 11.28 8.81 27.55
CA ALA A 142 10.68 8.16 26.38
C ALA A 142 10.15 9.18 25.35
N LYS A 143 9.66 10.35 25.80
CA LYS A 143 9.20 11.42 24.90
C LYS A 143 10.34 12.05 24.09
N HIS A 144 11.50 12.25 24.70
CA HIS A 144 12.66 12.82 24.03
C HIS A 144 13.26 11.82 23.03
N ALA A 145 13.38 10.56 23.43
CA ALA A 145 13.82 9.49 22.54
C ALA A 145 12.90 9.33 21.32
N VAL A 146 11.56 9.32 21.51
CA VAL A 146 10.61 9.26 20.38
C VAL A 146 10.72 10.48 19.47
N ALA A 147 10.89 11.69 20.03
CA ALA A 147 11.07 12.89 19.22
C ALA A 147 12.37 12.84 18.40
N LEU A 148 13.46 12.36 18.99
CA LEU A 148 14.74 12.15 18.32
C LEU A 148 14.65 11.06 17.24
N ALA A 149 13.97 9.95 17.54
CA ALA A 149 13.72 8.87 16.59
C ALA A 149 12.97 9.36 15.34
N LYS A 150 11.91 10.16 15.55
CA LYS A 150 11.15 10.79 14.46
C LYS A 150 12.05 11.68 13.58
N ALA A 151 12.92 12.48 14.20
CA ALA A 151 13.83 13.35 13.46
C ALA A 151 14.87 12.54 12.65
N TYR A 152 15.40 11.45 13.21
CA TYR A 152 16.29 10.53 12.47
C TYR A 152 15.58 9.86 11.30
N ALA A 153 14.36 9.35 11.51
CA ALA A 153 13.57 8.74 10.45
C ALA A 153 13.24 9.75 9.33
N GLY A 154 12.96 11.01 9.68
CA GLY A 154 12.69 12.08 8.71
C GLY A 154 13.89 12.45 7.81
N VAL A 155 15.11 12.06 8.19
CA VAL A 155 16.32 12.17 7.37
C VAL A 155 16.87 10.81 6.92
N GLU A 156 16.02 9.77 6.94
CA GLU A 156 16.33 8.40 6.50
C GLU A 156 17.47 7.71 7.29
N GLN A 157 17.78 8.19 8.49
CA GLN A 157 18.75 7.58 9.41
C GLN A 157 18.07 6.50 10.28
N TYR A 158 17.58 5.44 9.63
CA TYR A 158 16.69 4.47 10.28
C TYR A 158 17.35 3.65 11.40
N THR A 159 18.65 3.37 11.34
CA THR A 159 19.36 2.65 12.42
C THR A 159 19.29 3.43 13.74
N GLN A 160 19.61 4.73 13.69
CA GLN A 160 19.53 5.60 14.87
C GLN A 160 18.08 5.78 15.32
N ALA A 161 17.12 5.85 14.40
CA ALA A 161 15.71 5.92 14.75
C ALA A 161 15.24 4.67 15.52
N ILE A 162 15.62 3.48 15.04
CA ILE A 162 15.34 2.18 15.65
C ILE A 162 15.90 2.10 17.07
N GLU A 163 17.17 2.46 17.26
CA GLU A 163 17.81 2.47 18.59
C GLU A 163 17.06 3.37 19.58
N GLN A 164 16.62 4.55 19.14
CA GLN A 164 15.86 5.48 19.99
C GLN A 164 14.45 4.99 20.30
N HIS A 165 13.77 4.35 19.33
CA HIS A 165 12.46 3.74 19.56
C HIS A 165 12.53 2.58 20.57
N GLU A 166 13.56 1.73 20.46
CA GLU A 166 13.79 0.62 21.38
C GLU A 166 14.14 1.11 22.78
N TRP A 167 15.02 2.12 22.88
CA TRP A 167 15.32 2.76 24.15
C TRP A 167 14.04 3.33 24.77
N ALA A 168 13.24 4.08 24.01
CA ALA A 168 11.98 4.66 24.50
C ALA A 168 11.02 3.59 25.02
N SER A 169 10.96 2.45 24.33
CA SER A 169 10.17 1.31 24.76
C SER A 169 10.63 0.72 26.09
N GLN A 170 11.93 0.64 26.35
CA GLN A 170 12.45 0.06 27.60
C GLN A 170 12.13 0.96 28.80
N GLN A 171 11.97 2.26 28.58
CA GLN A 171 11.75 3.25 29.63
C GLN A 171 10.27 3.55 29.91
N SER A 172 9.33 3.02 29.13
CA SER A 172 7.90 3.29 29.28
C SER A 172 7.11 2.03 29.59
N ILE A 173 6.28 2.09 30.63
CA ILE A 173 5.33 1.02 31.00
C ILE A 173 4.21 0.91 29.94
N GLN A 174 3.87 2.02 29.28
CA GLN A 174 2.87 2.06 28.22
C GLN A 174 3.51 2.55 26.92
N ARG A 175 3.52 1.70 25.89
CA ARG A 175 3.96 2.08 24.55
C ARG A 175 2.87 2.93 23.88
N SER A 176 3.27 4.05 23.29
CA SER A 176 2.39 4.80 22.41
C SER A 176 2.21 4.02 21.10
N GLU A 177 0.97 3.78 20.69
CA GLU A 177 0.65 3.11 19.42
C GLU A 177 1.22 3.86 18.21
N ILE A 178 1.20 5.19 18.24
CA ILE A 178 1.83 6.03 17.20
C ILE A 178 3.34 5.77 17.12
N ALA A 179 4.01 5.73 18.28
CA ALA A 179 5.45 5.46 18.32
C ALA A 179 5.78 4.01 17.92
N PHE A 180 4.88 3.07 18.18
CA PHE A 180 5.00 1.68 17.74
C PHE A 180 4.92 1.58 16.22
N TYR A 181 3.92 2.18 15.57
CA TYR A 181 3.85 2.16 14.10
C TYR A 181 5.03 2.88 13.43
N ALA A 182 5.50 4.00 14.00
CA ALA A 182 6.70 4.68 13.51
C ALA A 182 7.96 3.79 13.60
N TYR A 183 8.08 2.99 14.66
CA TYR A 183 9.16 2.02 14.81
C TYR A 183 9.09 0.92 13.74
N ILE A 184 7.89 0.36 13.51
CA ILE A 184 7.67 -0.64 12.44
C ILE A 184 8.01 -0.06 11.06
N GLU A 185 7.62 1.18 10.79
CA GLU A 185 7.97 1.86 9.55
C GLU A 185 9.49 2.03 9.36
N CYS A 186 10.24 2.29 10.44
CA CYS A 186 11.71 2.33 10.37
C CYS A 186 12.31 0.97 10.00
N LEU A 187 11.80 -0.13 10.56
CA LEU A 187 12.23 -1.49 10.19
C LEU A 187 11.93 -1.78 8.71
N VAL A 188 10.71 -1.46 8.27
CA VAL A 188 10.24 -1.69 6.88
C VAL A 188 11.03 -0.87 5.85
N ASN A 189 11.52 0.31 6.21
CA ASN A 189 12.34 1.15 5.34
C ASN A 189 13.83 0.78 5.38
N ARG A 190 14.38 0.37 6.53
CA ARG A 190 15.78 -0.02 6.66
C ARG A 190 16.11 -1.32 5.92
N ARG A 191 15.20 -2.31 5.98
CA ARG A 191 15.27 -3.58 5.22
C ARG A 191 16.58 -4.35 5.38
N GLN A 192 17.17 -4.35 6.57
CA GLN A 192 18.33 -5.21 6.82
C GLN A 192 17.91 -6.69 6.80
N SER A 193 18.73 -7.52 6.16
CA SER A 193 18.54 -8.96 6.07
C SER A 193 18.72 -9.67 7.42
N GLU A 194 19.37 -9.03 8.37
CA GLU A 194 19.66 -9.59 9.69
C GLU A 194 19.54 -8.50 10.76
N TYR A 195 18.36 -8.42 11.38
CA TYR A 195 18.09 -7.63 12.58
C TYR A 195 18.63 -8.36 13.83
N MET A 196 18.38 -9.66 13.89
CA MET A 196 18.95 -10.60 14.87
C MET A 196 19.24 -11.93 14.15
N PRO A 197 19.96 -12.89 14.75
CA PRO A 197 20.37 -14.10 14.06
C PRO A 197 19.19 -14.79 13.35
N TYR A 198 19.32 -14.91 12.03
CA TYR A 198 18.34 -15.54 11.13
C TYR A 198 16.98 -14.83 10.97
N VAL A 199 16.86 -13.57 11.41
CA VAL A 199 15.62 -12.78 11.31
C VAL A 199 15.93 -11.39 10.74
N SER A 200 15.27 -11.04 9.65
CA SER A 200 15.35 -9.73 9.00
C SER A 200 14.50 -8.66 9.70
N ASP A 201 14.72 -7.40 9.34
CA ASP A 201 13.89 -6.28 9.80
C ASP A 201 12.41 -6.50 9.52
N ILE A 202 12.09 -7.03 8.33
CA ILE A 202 10.71 -7.22 7.88
C ILE A 202 10.03 -8.34 8.64
N GLU A 203 10.71 -9.48 8.82
CA GLU A 203 10.17 -10.61 9.59
C GLU A 203 9.93 -10.22 11.04
N TYR A 204 10.84 -9.42 11.62
CA TYR A 204 10.68 -8.91 12.98
C TYR A 204 9.55 -7.88 13.09
N ALA A 205 9.40 -6.99 12.11
CA ALA A 205 8.29 -6.05 12.03
C ALA A 205 6.92 -6.76 12.01
N ILE A 206 6.79 -7.81 11.20
CA ILE A 206 5.57 -8.62 11.13
C ILE A 206 5.33 -9.33 12.47
N ASP A 207 6.36 -9.93 13.07
CA ASP A 207 6.24 -10.58 14.39
C ASP A 207 5.76 -9.61 15.46
N LEU A 208 6.29 -8.38 15.50
CA LEU A 208 5.84 -7.34 16.44
C LEU A 208 4.39 -6.91 16.21
N LEU A 209 3.99 -6.65 14.95
CA LEU A 209 2.62 -6.29 14.60
C LEU A 209 1.65 -7.40 15.00
N SER A 210 2.05 -8.65 14.75
CA SER A 210 1.24 -9.81 15.02
C SER A 210 0.96 -9.99 16.52
N LYS A 211 1.93 -9.62 17.38
CA LYS A 211 1.80 -9.63 18.86
C LYS A 211 1.11 -8.39 19.41
N PHE A 212 0.72 -7.44 18.57
CA PHE A 212 0.10 -6.19 19.01
C PHE A 212 -1.39 -6.39 19.31
N GLU A 213 -1.70 -6.62 20.60
CA GLU A 213 -3.08 -6.86 21.03
C GLU A 213 -3.93 -5.58 20.95
N LYS A 214 -5.12 -5.71 20.33
CA LYS A 214 -6.21 -4.70 20.35
C LYS A 214 -5.76 -3.30 19.88
N PRO A 215 -5.41 -3.13 18.58
CA PRO A 215 -5.10 -1.81 18.03
C PRO A 215 -6.28 -0.85 18.20
N ILE A 216 -6.01 0.39 18.64
CA ILE A 216 -7.03 1.44 18.73
C ILE A 216 -7.29 2.00 17.32
N ASP A 217 -6.23 2.18 16.52
CA ASP A 217 -6.32 2.59 15.13
C ASP A 217 -6.15 1.39 14.20
N GLN A 218 -7.23 0.64 14.02
CA GLN A 218 -7.26 -0.56 13.17
C GLN A 218 -6.91 -0.26 11.71
N LYS A 219 -7.19 0.94 11.21
CA LYS A 219 -6.85 1.34 9.84
C LYS A 219 -5.33 1.50 9.67
N THR A 220 -4.69 2.21 10.60
CA THR A 220 -3.23 2.38 10.57
C THR A 220 -2.52 1.04 10.81
N TYR A 221 -3.06 0.19 11.70
CA TYR A 221 -2.58 -1.18 11.89
C TYR A 221 -2.55 -1.97 10.57
N LEU A 222 -3.69 -2.08 9.88
CA LEU A 222 -3.81 -2.85 8.63
C LEU A 222 -2.89 -2.29 7.53
N LYS A 223 -2.84 -0.95 7.40
CA LYS A 223 -1.93 -0.30 6.44
C LYS A 223 -0.46 -0.63 6.72
N THR A 224 -0.06 -0.61 7.99
CA THR A 224 1.32 -0.89 8.41
C THR A 224 1.66 -2.37 8.18
N LEU A 225 0.73 -3.28 8.50
CA LEU A 225 0.88 -4.71 8.24
C LEU A 225 0.98 -5.02 6.75
N GLN A 226 0.11 -4.46 5.90
CA GLN A 226 0.21 -4.62 4.45
C GLN A 226 1.55 -4.12 3.91
N ALA A 227 2.06 -2.98 4.41
CA ALA A 227 3.36 -2.46 3.99
C ALA A 227 4.51 -3.42 4.34
N ALA A 228 4.47 -4.03 5.52
CA ALA A 228 5.46 -5.03 5.93
C ALA A 228 5.32 -6.34 5.13
N VAL A 229 4.10 -6.82 4.91
CA VAL A 229 3.81 -8.01 4.09
C VAL A 229 4.29 -7.82 2.65
N ASN A 230 3.99 -6.68 2.03
CA ASN A 230 4.45 -6.35 0.68
C ASN A 230 5.99 -6.25 0.59
N ALA A 231 6.66 -5.89 1.68
CA ALA A 231 8.12 -5.87 1.74
C ALA A 231 8.73 -7.28 1.90
N LEU A 232 7.97 -8.26 2.41
CA LEU A 232 8.43 -9.64 2.59
C LEU A 232 8.16 -10.52 1.36
N LEU A 233 6.99 -10.38 0.74
CA LEU A 233 6.54 -11.29 -0.31
C LEU A 233 7.38 -11.14 -1.59
N PRO A 234 7.66 -12.26 -2.31
CA PRO A 234 8.49 -12.23 -3.50
C PRO A 234 7.75 -11.59 -4.69
N PRO A 235 8.48 -11.10 -5.71
CA PRO A 235 7.90 -10.42 -6.87
C PRO A 235 6.84 -11.25 -7.61
N VAL A 236 6.98 -12.58 -7.66
CA VAL A 236 6.01 -13.48 -8.30
C VAL A 236 4.60 -13.37 -7.69
N ILE A 237 4.51 -13.09 -6.39
CA ILE A 237 3.24 -12.84 -5.71
C ILE A 237 2.78 -11.41 -5.98
N LEU A 238 3.67 -10.42 -5.80
CA LEU A 238 3.31 -9.00 -5.91
C LEU A 238 2.85 -8.60 -7.33
N GLN A 239 3.43 -9.20 -8.38
CA GLN A 239 3.05 -8.91 -9.76
C GLN A 239 1.63 -9.36 -10.13
N THR A 240 1.04 -10.27 -9.35
CA THR A 240 -0.34 -10.75 -9.55
C THR A 240 -1.35 -10.02 -8.67
N GLN A 241 -0.91 -9.07 -7.83
CA GLN A 241 -1.83 -8.17 -7.13
C GLN A 241 -2.59 -7.33 -8.16
N ALA A 242 -3.87 -7.08 -7.89
CA ALA A 242 -4.60 -6.11 -8.67
C ALA A 242 -3.89 -4.76 -8.57
N ILE A 243 -3.67 -4.13 -9.72
CA ILE A 243 -3.28 -2.73 -9.76
C ILE A 243 -4.45 -1.98 -9.15
N GLU A 244 -4.25 -1.17 -8.10
CA GLU A 244 -5.27 -0.25 -7.57
C GLU A 244 -5.88 0.51 -8.75
N THR A 245 -7.02 0.04 -9.25
CA THR A 245 -7.76 0.75 -10.24
C THR A 245 -8.44 1.85 -9.47
N ASN A 246 -7.83 3.03 -9.49
CA ASN A 246 -8.50 4.27 -9.12
C ASN A 246 -9.92 4.16 -9.71
N ILE A 247 -10.94 4.22 -8.86
CA ILE A 247 -12.35 4.06 -9.26
C ILE A 247 -12.67 5.00 -10.45
N LEU A 248 -12.00 6.15 -10.54
CA LEU A 248 -12.06 7.09 -11.66
C LEU A 248 -11.43 6.60 -12.98
N ALA A 249 -10.38 5.78 -12.92
CA ALA A 249 -9.77 5.14 -14.09
C ALA A 249 -10.65 3.99 -14.62
N ASP A 250 -11.29 3.21 -13.74
CA ASP A 250 -12.29 2.21 -14.14
C ASP A 250 -13.55 2.87 -14.70
N VAL A 251 -13.97 4.01 -14.16
CA VAL A 251 -15.06 4.83 -14.73
C VAL A 251 -14.64 5.44 -16.07
N GLY A 252 -13.40 5.93 -16.23
CA GLY A 252 -12.90 6.49 -17.48
C GLY A 252 -12.72 5.45 -18.60
N ARG A 253 -12.25 4.25 -18.25
CA ARG A 253 -12.11 3.10 -19.16
C ARG A 253 -13.46 2.46 -19.45
N GLY A 254 -14.31 2.36 -18.43
CA GLY A 254 -15.74 2.05 -18.53
C GLY A 254 -16.45 2.99 -19.51
N LEU A 255 -16.22 4.29 -19.41
CA LEU A 255 -16.74 5.31 -20.34
C LEU A 255 -16.20 5.16 -21.77
N SER A 256 -14.96 4.70 -21.97
CA SER A 256 -14.42 4.43 -23.32
C SER A 256 -15.05 3.17 -23.96
N SER A 257 -15.42 2.19 -23.14
CA SER A 257 -16.15 0.99 -23.57
C SER A 257 -17.65 1.23 -23.74
N LEU A 258 -18.25 2.03 -22.84
CA LEU A 258 -19.60 2.59 -22.95
C LEU A 258 -19.70 3.49 -24.18
N GLY A 259 -18.65 4.23 -24.53
CA GLY A 259 -18.57 5.01 -25.77
C GLY A 259 -18.75 4.16 -27.04
N LYS A 260 -18.43 2.86 -26.96
CA LYS A 260 -18.68 1.86 -28.02
C LYS A 260 -20.02 1.13 -27.85
N SER A 261 -20.64 1.19 -26.66
CA SER A 261 -21.96 0.62 -26.30
C SER A 261 -23.04 1.71 -26.05
N LEU A 262 -22.85 2.94 -26.55
CA LEU A 262 -23.82 4.03 -26.38
C LEU A 262 -25.12 3.79 -27.17
N GLY A 263 -25.18 2.72 -27.96
CA GLY A 263 -26.42 2.23 -28.56
C GLY A 263 -27.45 1.80 -27.51
N GLY A 264 -27.02 1.18 -26.41
CA GLY A 264 -27.89 0.71 -25.32
C GLY A 264 -28.51 1.81 -24.47
N MET A 265 -27.72 2.83 -24.06
CA MET A 265 -28.21 3.94 -23.22
C MET A 265 -29.21 4.87 -23.93
N LEU A 266 -29.27 4.84 -25.27
CA LEU A 266 -30.23 5.59 -26.08
C LEU A 266 -31.43 4.74 -26.54
N GLY A 267 -31.62 3.54 -25.98
CA GLY A 267 -32.78 2.68 -26.25
C GLY A 267 -32.64 1.76 -27.47
N GLY A 268 -31.43 1.60 -28.03
CA GLY A 268 -31.14 0.59 -29.05
C GLY A 268 -30.78 -0.76 -28.43
N ARG A 269 -31.42 -1.86 -28.87
CA ARG A 269 -31.07 -3.21 -28.40
C ARG A 269 -29.63 -3.56 -28.81
N GLU A 270 -28.79 -3.95 -27.84
CA GLU A 270 -27.40 -4.37 -28.05
C GLU A 270 -27.30 -5.88 -28.24
N PHE A 271 -26.66 -6.32 -29.32
CA PHE A 271 -26.51 -7.73 -29.66
C PHE A 271 -25.13 -8.29 -29.28
N HIS A 272 -24.22 -7.44 -28.81
CA HIS A 272 -22.90 -7.84 -28.35
C HIS A 272 -22.94 -8.32 -26.90
N LEU A 273 -22.22 -9.39 -26.60
CA LEU A 273 -21.98 -9.83 -25.23
C LEU A 273 -21.06 -8.81 -24.54
N PRO A 274 -21.44 -8.29 -23.35
CA PRO A 274 -20.56 -7.43 -22.58
C PRO A 274 -19.26 -8.14 -22.18
N TYR A 275 -18.12 -7.58 -22.59
CA TYR A 275 -16.80 -8.16 -22.34
C TYR A 275 -15.72 -7.06 -22.39
N SER A 276 -14.83 -7.04 -21.40
CA SER A 276 -13.66 -6.17 -21.39
C SER A 276 -12.45 -6.92 -20.84
N LYS A 277 -11.54 -7.35 -21.73
CA LYS A 277 -10.30 -8.04 -21.35
C LYS A 277 -9.50 -7.27 -20.32
N GLU A 278 -9.46 -5.95 -20.43
CA GLU A 278 -8.71 -5.09 -19.53
C GLU A 278 -9.35 -5.02 -18.12
N VAL A 279 -10.68 -4.91 -18.04
CA VAL A 279 -11.37 -4.91 -16.74
C VAL A 279 -11.22 -6.27 -16.07
N ILE A 280 -11.36 -7.36 -16.83
CA ILE A 280 -11.18 -8.72 -16.33
C ILE A 280 -9.73 -8.95 -15.89
N ALA A 281 -8.72 -8.44 -16.60
CA ALA A 281 -7.32 -8.63 -16.22
C ALA A 281 -6.94 -7.86 -14.94
N ASN A 282 -7.50 -6.66 -14.75
CA ASN A 282 -7.17 -5.80 -13.61
C ASN A 282 -8.04 -6.05 -12.36
N ALA A 283 -9.11 -6.84 -12.46
CA ALA A 283 -9.93 -7.19 -11.29
C ALA A 283 -9.13 -7.99 -10.25
N PRO A 284 -9.39 -7.82 -8.93
CA PRO A 284 -8.76 -8.59 -7.86
C PRO A 284 -8.71 -10.10 -8.17
N GLN A 285 -7.58 -10.75 -7.91
CA GLN A 285 -7.33 -12.16 -8.22
C GLN A 285 -7.08 -12.93 -6.94
N LEU A 286 -7.64 -14.13 -6.79
CA LEU A 286 -7.32 -14.97 -5.64
C LEU A 286 -5.85 -15.37 -5.68
N LEU A 287 -5.22 -15.43 -4.50
CA LEU A 287 -3.89 -16.03 -4.38
C LEU A 287 -4.05 -17.56 -4.32
N THR A 288 -3.65 -18.24 -5.39
CA THR A 288 -3.76 -19.70 -5.50
C THR A 288 -2.66 -20.42 -4.74
N ASP A 289 -2.94 -21.63 -4.24
CA ASP A 289 -1.94 -22.45 -3.53
C ASP A 289 -0.71 -22.73 -4.39
N HIS A 290 -0.89 -22.88 -5.71
CA HIS A 290 0.21 -23.02 -6.66
C HIS A 290 1.16 -21.81 -6.61
N LEU A 291 0.62 -20.59 -6.70
CA LEU A 291 1.44 -19.37 -6.64
C LEU A 291 2.12 -19.23 -5.28
N VAL A 292 1.43 -19.56 -4.18
CA VAL A 292 2.04 -19.59 -2.85
C VAL A 292 3.21 -20.57 -2.81
N CYS A 293 3.03 -21.79 -3.33
CA CYS A 293 4.10 -22.79 -3.38
C CYS A 293 5.33 -22.30 -4.18
N VAL A 294 5.12 -21.64 -5.32
CA VAL A 294 6.21 -21.00 -6.08
C VAL A 294 6.92 -19.94 -5.24
N GLY A 295 6.18 -19.08 -4.53
CA GLY A 295 6.78 -18.07 -3.66
C GLY A 295 7.54 -18.67 -2.46
N LEU A 296 7.03 -19.75 -1.87
CA LEU A 296 7.69 -20.47 -0.77
C LEU A 296 9.01 -21.11 -1.21
N ALA A 297 9.08 -21.61 -2.46
CA ALA A 297 10.29 -22.14 -3.05
C ALA A 297 11.40 -21.08 -3.23
N GLU A 298 11.04 -19.80 -3.35
CA GLU A 298 12.01 -18.69 -3.44
C GLU A 298 12.48 -18.19 -2.07
N SER A 299 11.79 -18.54 -0.98
CA SER A 299 12.08 -18.04 0.37
C SER A 299 13.15 -18.86 1.09
N SER A 300 14.42 -18.47 0.89
CA SER A 300 15.55 -19.08 1.61
C SER A 300 15.45 -18.96 3.13
N ALA A 301 14.89 -17.87 3.65
CA ALA A 301 14.72 -17.65 5.09
C ALA A 301 13.75 -18.68 5.70
N MET A 302 12.60 -18.91 5.06
CA MET A 302 11.62 -19.89 5.51
C MET A 302 12.15 -21.32 5.36
N GLN A 303 12.86 -21.65 4.28
CA GLN A 303 13.49 -22.96 4.11
C GLN A 303 14.52 -23.24 5.21
N ASN A 304 15.38 -22.26 5.51
CA ASN A 304 16.35 -22.39 6.59
C ASN A 304 15.68 -22.50 7.96
N ALA A 305 14.56 -21.81 8.19
CA ALA A 305 13.77 -21.94 9.42
C ALA A 305 13.16 -23.35 9.57
N VAL A 306 12.62 -23.91 8.48
CA VAL A 306 12.13 -25.31 8.47
C VAL A 306 13.26 -26.27 8.79
N LEU A 307 14.44 -26.12 8.17
CA LEU A 307 15.60 -26.94 8.51
C LEU A 307 15.93 -26.86 10.00
N ARG A 308 15.96 -25.65 10.59
CA ARG A 308 16.24 -25.49 12.03
C ARG A 308 15.21 -26.15 12.93
N ILE A 309 13.93 -26.07 12.58
CA ILE A 309 12.83 -26.74 13.30
C ILE A 309 13.03 -28.25 13.31
N PHE A 310 13.46 -28.82 12.19
CA PHE A 310 13.57 -30.25 11.99
C PHE A 310 15.02 -30.77 12.03
N ASN A 311 15.99 -29.99 12.50
CA ASN A 311 17.45 -30.23 12.45
C ASN A 311 17.94 -31.65 12.86
N ASN A 312 17.13 -32.42 13.59
CA ASN A 312 17.43 -33.80 14.00
C ASN A 312 16.94 -34.87 13.01
N HIS A 313 16.37 -34.48 11.87
CA HIS A 313 15.79 -35.38 10.87
C HIS A 313 16.54 -35.24 9.55
N GLU A 314 16.74 -36.37 8.86
CA GLU A 314 17.23 -36.37 7.49
C GLU A 314 16.10 -35.88 6.57
N ILE A 315 16.06 -34.57 6.33
CA ILE A 315 15.16 -33.97 5.33
C ILE A 315 15.86 -34.04 3.98
N GLU A 316 15.38 -34.91 3.10
CA GLU A 316 15.91 -35.03 1.73
C GLU A 316 15.62 -33.79 0.89
N GLN A 317 14.43 -33.18 1.03
CA GLN A 317 14.01 -31.99 0.28
C GLN A 317 13.13 -31.06 1.14
N VAL A 318 13.62 -29.84 1.39
CA VAL A 318 12.99 -28.84 2.28
C VAL A 318 11.81 -28.13 1.61
N GLU A 319 11.94 -27.83 0.33
CA GLU A 319 10.90 -27.12 -0.44
C GLU A 319 9.56 -27.89 -0.47
N PRO A 320 9.51 -29.20 -0.82
CA PRO A 320 8.27 -29.96 -0.75
C PRO A 320 7.68 -30.05 0.65
N LEU A 321 8.53 -30.06 1.69
CA LEU A 321 8.08 -30.08 3.07
C LEU A 321 7.39 -28.76 3.45
N LEU A 322 7.95 -27.62 3.05
CA LEU A 322 7.36 -26.31 3.27
C LEU A 322 6.04 -26.14 2.49
N MET A 323 5.97 -26.62 1.25
CA MET A 323 4.73 -26.65 0.46
C MET A 323 3.65 -27.52 1.12
N ARG A 324 4.01 -28.72 1.58
CA ARG A 324 3.08 -29.60 2.32
C ARG A 324 2.62 -28.95 3.61
N LEU A 325 3.51 -28.28 4.34
CA LEU A 325 3.14 -27.52 5.53
C LEU A 325 2.08 -26.47 5.19
N TRP A 326 2.28 -25.67 4.13
CA TRP A 326 1.28 -24.71 3.67
C TRP A 326 -0.07 -25.37 3.35
N LEU A 327 -0.10 -26.39 2.50
CA LEU A 327 -1.33 -27.08 2.10
C LEU A 327 -2.08 -27.67 3.30
N ALA A 328 -1.31 -28.21 4.24
CA ALA A 328 -1.84 -28.78 5.46
C ALA A 328 -2.51 -27.68 6.30
N LEU A 329 -1.88 -26.52 6.48
CA LEU A 329 -2.47 -25.38 7.19
C LEU A 329 -3.80 -24.90 6.60
N GLN A 330 -3.95 -24.99 5.28
CA GLN A 330 -5.20 -24.63 4.61
C GLN A 330 -6.35 -25.61 4.90
N GLN A 331 -6.05 -26.86 5.27
CA GLN A 331 -7.04 -27.92 5.50
C GLN A 331 -7.35 -28.15 6.98
N ASP A 332 -6.33 -28.15 7.85
CA ASP A 332 -6.49 -28.51 9.26
C ASP A 332 -5.54 -27.71 10.16
N ILE A 333 -5.93 -26.47 10.43
CA ILE A 333 -5.21 -25.52 11.29
C ILE A 333 -4.79 -26.09 12.67
N GLU A 334 -5.46 -27.13 13.17
CA GLU A 334 -5.14 -27.73 14.49
C GLU A 334 -3.74 -28.35 14.50
N MET A 335 -3.23 -28.74 13.33
CA MET A 335 -1.87 -29.24 13.16
C MET A 335 -0.77 -28.25 13.57
N LEU A 336 -1.09 -26.95 13.66
CA LEU A 336 -0.17 -25.93 14.18
C LEU A 336 0.34 -26.28 15.58
N GLY A 337 -0.47 -26.94 16.40
CA GLY A 337 -0.05 -27.43 17.71
C GLY A 337 1.13 -28.39 17.62
N LEU A 338 1.16 -29.24 16.58
CA LEU A 338 2.24 -30.20 16.34
C LEU A 338 3.55 -29.51 15.93
N LEU A 339 3.48 -28.34 15.28
CA LEU A 339 4.64 -27.56 14.87
C LEU A 339 5.30 -26.86 16.07
N ILE A 340 4.46 -26.35 16.98
CA ILE A 340 4.89 -25.62 18.18
C ILE A 340 5.57 -26.56 19.17
N GLU A 341 5.01 -27.76 19.41
CA GLU A 341 5.56 -28.71 20.38
C GLU A 341 6.74 -29.53 19.80
N PRO A 342 7.98 -29.36 20.29
CA PRO A 342 9.15 -30.04 19.71
C PRO A 342 9.06 -31.57 19.71
N LYS A 343 8.37 -32.15 20.69
CA LYS A 343 8.19 -33.60 20.84
C LYS A 343 7.21 -34.21 19.84
N GLN A 344 6.41 -33.39 19.17
CA GLN A 344 5.36 -33.84 18.23
C GLN A 344 5.78 -33.69 16.76
N ARG A 345 7.01 -33.22 16.50
CA ARG A 345 7.51 -32.95 15.14
C ARG A 345 7.62 -34.21 14.26
N ASP A 346 7.92 -35.37 14.83
CA ASP A 346 7.87 -36.67 14.12
C ASP A 346 6.45 -36.98 13.60
N GLN A 347 5.45 -36.74 14.44
CA GLN A 347 4.05 -36.93 14.08
C GLN A 347 3.62 -35.94 13.00
N LEU A 348 4.12 -34.71 13.06
CA LEU A 348 3.91 -33.71 12.00
C LEU A 348 4.49 -34.18 10.67
N LEU A 349 5.73 -34.70 10.63
CA LEU A 349 6.33 -35.19 9.38
C LEU A 349 5.52 -36.33 8.74
N LEU A 350 5.06 -37.29 9.55
CA LEU A 350 4.17 -38.38 9.11
C LEU A 350 2.79 -37.89 8.64
N TYR A 351 2.32 -36.78 9.20
CA TYR A 351 1.06 -36.17 8.78
C TYR A 351 1.24 -35.44 7.45
N LEU A 352 2.29 -34.63 7.32
CA LEU A 352 2.63 -33.88 6.10
C LEU A 352 2.92 -34.81 4.93
N SER A 353 3.48 -36.01 5.15
CA SER A 353 3.73 -36.98 4.08
C SER A 353 2.46 -37.49 3.39
N LYS A 354 1.28 -37.26 3.97
CA LYS A 354 -0.02 -37.62 3.38
C LYS A 354 -0.52 -36.59 2.37
N PHE A 355 0.09 -35.41 2.31
CA PHE A 355 -0.28 -34.35 1.38
C PHE A 355 0.43 -34.53 0.04
N GLU A 356 -0.35 -34.72 -1.00
CA GLU A 356 0.13 -34.71 -2.38
C GLU A 356 0.14 -33.28 -2.92
N ILE A 357 1.28 -32.88 -3.46
CA ILE A 357 1.41 -31.62 -4.20
C ILE A 357 0.87 -31.90 -5.60
N LYS A 358 -0.40 -31.56 -5.83
CA LYS A 358 -1.01 -31.73 -7.15
C LYS A 358 -0.42 -30.70 -8.12
N PRO A 359 -0.01 -31.09 -9.34
CA PRO A 359 0.30 -30.12 -10.38
C PRO A 359 -0.97 -29.33 -10.73
N ASN A 360 -0.78 -28.09 -11.17
CA ASN A 360 -1.88 -27.20 -11.57
C ASN A 360 -2.77 -27.90 -12.63
N SER A 361 -3.93 -28.42 -12.21
CA SER A 361 -4.91 -28.99 -13.12
C SER A 361 -5.79 -27.88 -13.64
N VAL A 362 -5.45 -27.35 -14.81
CA VAL A 362 -6.36 -26.45 -15.53
C VAL A 362 -7.52 -27.31 -16.04
N MET A 363 -8.73 -27.06 -15.55
CA MET A 363 -9.91 -27.74 -16.06
C MET A 363 -10.10 -27.42 -17.54
N SER A 364 -10.40 -28.43 -18.36
CA SER A 364 -10.58 -28.26 -19.81
C SER A 364 -11.98 -27.74 -20.13
N VAL A 365 -12.20 -26.45 -19.90
CA VAL A 365 -13.44 -25.75 -20.29
C VAL A 365 -13.14 -24.92 -21.55
N GLU A 366 -12.84 -25.61 -22.66
CA GLU A 366 -12.24 -25.02 -23.87
C GLU A 366 -12.85 -23.70 -24.35
N PRO A 367 -14.20 -23.54 -24.48
CA PRO A 367 -14.78 -22.28 -24.97
C PRO A 367 -14.57 -21.09 -24.03
N ILE A 368 -14.72 -21.29 -22.73
CA ILE A 368 -14.58 -20.24 -21.72
C ILE A 368 -13.11 -19.86 -21.59
N GLN A 369 -12.23 -20.85 -21.55
CA GLN A 369 -10.78 -20.64 -21.50
C GLN A 369 -10.29 -19.85 -22.73
N MET A 370 -10.76 -20.20 -23.93
CA MET A 370 -10.44 -19.46 -25.15
C MET A 370 -10.85 -17.98 -25.06
N ILE A 371 -12.05 -17.69 -24.52
CA ILE A 371 -12.53 -16.31 -24.35
C ILE A 371 -11.69 -15.54 -23.32
N LEU A 372 -11.34 -16.17 -22.20
CA LEU A 372 -10.54 -15.53 -21.15
C LEU A 372 -9.12 -15.21 -21.63
N GLU A 373 -8.47 -16.15 -22.33
CA GLU A 373 -7.09 -16.00 -22.80
C GLU A 373 -6.97 -15.08 -24.04
N GLN A 374 -7.80 -15.33 -25.05
CA GLN A 374 -7.66 -14.74 -26.39
C GLN A 374 -8.68 -13.64 -26.68
N GLY A 375 -9.73 -13.54 -25.86
CA GLY A 375 -10.80 -12.56 -26.01
C GLY A 375 -12.00 -13.07 -26.78
N ILE A 376 -13.14 -12.41 -26.58
CA ILE A 376 -14.43 -12.85 -27.13
C ILE A 376 -14.45 -12.91 -28.66
N ASN A 377 -13.69 -12.05 -29.35
CA ASN A 377 -13.61 -12.05 -30.80
C ASN A 377 -12.83 -13.25 -31.36
N ALA A 378 -11.86 -13.80 -30.61
CA ALA A 378 -11.17 -15.02 -31.02
C ALA A 378 -12.16 -16.20 -31.03
N TYR A 379 -13.08 -16.24 -30.05
CA TYR A 379 -14.12 -17.27 -29.97
C TYR A 379 -15.23 -17.09 -31.02
N LEU A 380 -15.73 -15.87 -31.21
CA LEU A 380 -16.87 -15.57 -32.09
C LEU A 380 -16.50 -15.38 -33.56
N GLY A 381 -15.24 -15.05 -33.86
CA GLY A 381 -14.77 -14.66 -35.20
C GLY A 381 -15.04 -13.19 -35.55
N ASP A 382 -14.13 -12.58 -36.31
CA ASP A 382 -14.16 -11.18 -36.72
C ASP A 382 -14.94 -10.98 -38.04
N PHE A 383 -16.27 -11.12 -37.94
CA PHE A 383 -17.19 -10.99 -39.08
C PHE A 383 -18.19 -9.84 -38.87
N ARG A 384 -18.56 -9.17 -39.97
CA ARG A 384 -19.64 -8.18 -39.96
C ARG A 384 -20.99 -8.88 -40.07
N LEU A 385 -21.90 -8.55 -39.16
CA LEU A 385 -23.27 -9.07 -39.16
C LEU A 385 -24.17 -8.29 -40.14
N ASP A 386 -25.08 -9.00 -40.80
CA ASP A 386 -26.13 -8.38 -41.60
C ASP A 386 -27.17 -7.73 -40.67
N LYS A 387 -27.29 -6.40 -40.78
CA LYS A 387 -28.21 -5.59 -39.96
C LYS A 387 -29.68 -5.86 -40.29
N GLN A 388 -30.00 -6.46 -41.44
CA GLN A 388 -31.36 -6.73 -41.91
C GLN A 388 -31.75 -8.21 -41.84
N HIS A 389 -30.93 -9.06 -41.20
CA HIS A 389 -31.21 -10.49 -41.11
C HIS A 389 -32.55 -10.77 -40.40
N PRO A 390 -33.40 -11.67 -40.94
CA PRO A 390 -34.73 -11.95 -40.39
C PRO A 390 -34.69 -12.50 -38.94
N GLU A 391 -33.66 -13.26 -38.60
CA GLU A 391 -33.46 -13.90 -37.27
C GLU A 391 -32.72 -13.00 -36.26
N ARG A 392 -32.66 -11.68 -36.50
CA ARG A 392 -31.92 -10.76 -35.61
C ARG A 392 -32.50 -10.70 -34.18
N ASN A 393 -33.80 -10.95 -34.02
CA ASN A 393 -34.44 -11.06 -32.70
C ASN A 393 -33.92 -12.26 -31.91
N ASP A 394 -33.68 -13.39 -32.58
CA ASP A 394 -33.18 -14.62 -31.95
C ASP A 394 -31.78 -14.40 -31.36
N LEU A 395 -30.95 -13.56 -32.01
CA LEU A 395 -29.64 -13.18 -31.48
C LEU A 395 -29.75 -12.32 -30.22
N TYR A 396 -30.75 -11.44 -30.12
CA TYR A 396 -31.00 -10.66 -28.91
C TYR A 396 -31.50 -11.54 -27.76
N GLU A 397 -32.46 -12.42 -28.04
CA GLU A 397 -32.99 -13.35 -27.04
C GLU A 397 -31.90 -14.29 -26.53
N GLN A 398 -31.06 -14.84 -27.43
CA GLN A 398 -29.94 -15.68 -27.02
C GLN A 398 -28.86 -14.89 -26.26
N ARG A 399 -28.61 -13.62 -26.59
CA ARG A 399 -27.74 -12.73 -25.81
C ARG A 399 -28.26 -12.58 -24.39
N ASP A 400 -29.57 -12.36 -24.22
CA ASP A 400 -30.17 -12.21 -22.90
C ASP A 400 -30.12 -13.52 -22.09
N ILE A 401 -30.25 -14.69 -22.74
CA ILE A 401 -30.01 -15.99 -22.12
C ILE A 401 -28.56 -16.10 -21.61
N VAL A 402 -27.56 -15.79 -22.44
CA VAL A 402 -26.15 -15.82 -22.01
C VAL A 402 -25.92 -14.88 -20.83
N VAL A 403 -26.44 -13.65 -20.89
CA VAL A 403 -26.30 -12.68 -19.79
C VAL A 403 -26.95 -13.18 -18.51
N ASN A 404 -28.13 -13.81 -18.61
CA ASN A 404 -28.82 -14.38 -17.46
C ASN A 404 -28.03 -15.53 -16.82
N GLU A 405 -27.57 -16.51 -17.62
CA GLU A 405 -26.78 -17.65 -17.12
C GLU A 405 -25.48 -17.19 -16.46
N MET A 406 -24.75 -16.28 -17.12
CA MET A 406 -23.51 -15.70 -16.61
C MET A 406 -23.72 -14.94 -15.30
N THR A 407 -24.76 -14.09 -15.23
CA THR A 407 -25.06 -13.31 -14.02
C THR A 407 -25.52 -14.22 -12.88
N THR A 408 -26.31 -15.25 -13.18
CA THR A 408 -26.75 -16.25 -12.20
C THR A 408 -25.54 -16.97 -11.61
N PHE A 409 -24.63 -17.42 -12.46
CA PHE A 409 -23.38 -18.03 -12.01
C PHE A 409 -22.53 -17.09 -11.17
N ALA A 410 -22.42 -15.81 -11.53
CA ALA A 410 -21.64 -14.84 -10.76
C ALA A 410 -22.19 -14.66 -9.34
N LEU A 411 -23.52 -14.59 -9.20
CA LEU A 411 -24.21 -14.51 -7.91
C LEU A 411 -24.00 -15.79 -7.09
N GLU A 412 -24.10 -16.96 -7.73
CA GLU A 412 -23.82 -18.23 -7.07
C GLU A 412 -22.37 -18.36 -6.64
N PHE A 413 -21.42 -17.95 -7.48
CA PHE A 413 -20.00 -17.96 -7.17
C PHE A 413 -19.71 -17.07 -5.97
N GLN A 414 -20.19 -15.82 -6.00
CA GLN A 414 -19.96 -14.88 -4.91
C GLN A 414 -20.47 -15.45 -3.57
N LYS A 415 -21.70 -15.95 -3.55
CA LYS A 415 -22.39 -16.38 -2.32
C LYS A 415 -22.00 -17.77 -1.83
N ASN A 416 -21.86 -18.73 -2.74
CA ASN A 416 -21.71 -20.14 -2.38
C ASN A 416 -20.28 -20.65 -2.51
N ILE A 417 -19.37 -19.86 -3.11
CA ILE A 417 -17.96 -20.24 -3.31
C ILE A 417 -17.06 -19.21 -2.62
N LEU A 418 -17.11 -17.95 -3.04
CA LEU A 418 -16.18 -16.91 -2.58
C LEU A 418 -16.41 -16.51 -1.13
N GLU A 419 -17.66 -16.32 -0.70
CA GLU A 419 -17.97 -15.98 0.70
C GLU A 419 -17.52 -17.08 1.68
N PRO A 420 -17.86 -18.37 1.48
CA PRO A 420 -17.32 -19.45 2.32
C PRO A 420 -15.79 -19.54 2.28
N TYR A 421 -15.18 -19.33 1.11
CA TYR A 421 -13.72 -19.30 0.96
C TYR A 421 -13.10 -18.18 1.81
N LEU A 422 -13.61 -16.96 1.70
CA LEU A 422 -13.16 -15.80 2.47
C LEU A 422 -13.31 -16.03 3.98
N VAL A 423 -14.45 -16.56 4.42
CA VAL A 423 -14.68 -16.91 5.84
C VAL A 423 -13.64 -17.91 6.33
N ASN A 424 -13.34 -18.94 5.54
CA ASN A 424 -12.30 -19.91 5.86
C ASN A 424 -10.91 -19.27 5.94
N LYS A 425 -10.53 -18.42 4.98
CA LYS A 425 -9.21 -17.76 4.98
C LYS A 425 -9.05 -16.78 6.15
N ARG A 426 -10.12 -16.07 6.51
CA ARG A 426 -10.16 -15.22 7.70
C ARG A 426 -10.03 -16.01 8.99
N GLN A 427 -10.73 -17.13 9.11
CA GLN A 427 -10.62 -18.00 10.27
C GLN A 427 -9.19 -18.55 10.40
N CYS A 428 -8.58 -19.01 9.30
CA CYS A 428 -7.20 -19.47 9.27
C CYS A 428 -6.23 -18.35 9.70
N LEU A 429 -6.38 -17.13 9.19
CA LEU A 429 -5.57 -15.97 9.59
C LEU A 429 -5.68 -15.69 11.09
N GLN A 430 -6.90 -15.65 11.64
CA GLN A 430 -7.14 -15.44 13.07
C GLN A 430 -6.53 -16.56 13.94
N GLN A 431 -6.55 -17.80 13.45
CA GLN A 431 -5.98 -18.94 14.16
C GLN A 431 -4.45 -18.95 14.08
N LEU A 432 -3.84 -18.62 12.93
CA LEU A 432 -2.40 -18.40 12.83
C LEU A 432 -1.98 -17.31 13.83
N GLN A 433 -2.73 -16.21 13.86
CA GLN A 433 -2.47 -15.11 14.79
C GLN A 433 -2.60 -15.56 16.26
N SER A 434 -3.65 -16.27 16.62
CA SER A 434 -3.84 -16.67 18.02
C SER A 434 -2.94 -17.83 18.49
N ARG A 435 -2.44 -18.68 17.58
CA ARG A 435 -1.73 -19.93 17.95
C ARG A 435 -0.24 -19.92 17.69
N LEU A 436 0.22 -19.41 16.54
CA LEU A 436 1.66 -19.38 16.24
C LEU A 436 2.37 -18.23 16.94
N LEU A 437 1.67 -17.12 17.16
CA LEU A 437 2.32 -15.88 17.56
C LEU A 437 2.78 -15.94 19.01
N GLY A 438 4.09 -15.78 19.19
CA GLY A 438 4.75 -15.90 20.48
C GLY A 438 4.93 -17.33 21.00
N GLN A 439 4.48 -18.34 20.25
CA GLN A 439 4.66 -19.76 20.63
C GLN A 439 5.68 -20.49 19.76
N LEU A 440 5.88 -20.05 18.50
CA LEU A 440 6.94 -20.57 17.65
C LEU A 440 8.18 -19.66 17.74
N ASP A 441 9.32 -20.24 18.12
CA ASP A 441 10.59 -19.51 18.25
C ASP A 441 11.17 -19.07 16.88
N GLU A 442 10.73 -19.69 15.79
CA GLU A 442 11.23 -19.45 14.43
C GLU A 442 10.43 -18.35 13.72
N ILE A 443 10.84 -17.10 13.99
CA ILE A 443 10.20 -15.87 13.51
C ILE A 443 10.12 -15.81 11.98
N ALA A 444 11.17 -16.22 11.27
CA ALA A 444 11.16 -16.23 9.80
C ALA A 444 10.03 -17.10 9.23
N LEU A 445 9.77 -18.27 9.85
CA LEU A 445 8.68 -19.14 9.43
C LEU A 445 7.31 -18.57 9.81
N SER A 446 7.12 -18.13 11.06
CA SER A 446 5.83 -17.61 11.52
C SER A 446 5.41 -16.34 10.77
N SER A 447 6.32 -15.38 10.60
CA SER A 447 6.08 -14.15 9.84
C SER A 447 5.83 -14.43 8.36
N GLY A 448 6.58 -15.36 7.76
CA GLY A 448 6.37 -15.78 6.38
C GLY A 448 4.99 -16.41 6.17
N LEU A 449 4.61 -17.39 6.99
CA LEU A 449 3.27 -18.02 6.92
C LEU A 449 2.15 -17.01 7.14
N LEU A 450 2.33 -16.09 8.09
CA LEU A 450 1.37 -15.01 8.33
C LEU A 450 1.24 -14.10 7.12
N ALA A 451 2.35 -13.72 6.47
CA ALA A 451 2.34 -12.86 5.29
C ALA A 451 1.56 -13.49 4.13
N TYR A 452 1.82 -14.77 3.82
CA TYR A 452 1.08 -15.49 2.78
C TYR A 452 -0.41 -15.63 3.11
N GLN A 453 -0.76 -15.96 4.36
CA GLN A 453 -2.16 -16.08 4.75
C GLN A 453 -2.89 -14.73 4.74
N PHE A 454 -2.23 -13.67 5.20
CA PHE A 454 -2.78 -12.31 5.19
C PHE A 454 -3.06 -11.86 3.76
N GLU A 455 -2.10 -12.02 2.85
CA GLU A 455 -2.27 -11.71 1.43
C GLU A 455 -3.39 -12.55 0.79
N THR A 456 -3.50 -13.83 1.14
CA THR A 456 -4.57 -14.72 0.65
C THR A 456 -5.96 -14.23 1.08
N GLU A 457 -6.11 -13.82 2.34
CA GLU A 457 -7.38 -13.29 2.86
C GLU A 457 -7.70 -11.92 2.26
N GLN A 458 -6.73 -11.02 2.18
CA GLN A 458 -6.92 -9.67 1.64
C GLN A 458 -7.38 -9.73 0.18
N ARG A 459 -6.76 -10.55 -0.66
CA ARG A 459 -7.19 -10.70 -2.06
C ARG A 459 -8.61 -11.28 -2.20
N ALA A 460 -8.99 -12.20 -1.32
CA ALA A 460 -10.33 -12.75 -1.29
C ALA A 460 -11.36 -11.69 -0.86
N GLN A 461 -11.02 -10.85 0.11
CA GLN A 461 -11.83 -9.73 0.56
C GLN A 461 -11.99 -8.69 -0.56
N ASP A 462 -10.90 -8.29 -1.20
CA ASP A 462 -10.91 -7.32 -2.31
C ASP A 462 -11.78 -7.80 -3.47
N LEU A 463 -11.67 -9.09 -3.83
CA LEU A 463 -12.51 -9.69 -4.87
C LEU A 463 -13.98 -9.72 -4.44
N PHE A 464 -14.27 -10.09 -3.19
CA PHE A 464 -15.63 -10.14 -2.67
C PHE A 464 -16.30 -8.78 -2.73
N ASP A 465 -15.62 -7.73 -2.24
CA ASP A 465 -16.13 -6.36 -2.24
C ASP A 465 -16.33 -5.84 -3.67
N TRP A 466 -15.35 -6.08 -4.55
CA TRP A 466 -15.43 -5.69 -5.96
C TRP A 466 -16.59 -6.37 -6.70
N MET A 467 -16.82 -7.67 -6.45
CA MET A 467 -17.96 -8.38 -7.01
C MET A 467 -19.29 -7.90 -6.42
N GLN A 468 -19.34 -7.64 -5.11
CA GLN A 468 -20.55 -7.17 -4.44
C GLN A 468 -21.03 -5.84 -5.03
N GLU A 469 -20.12 -4.88 -5.20
CA GLU A 469 -20.45 -3.59 -5.79
C GLU A 469 -21.07 -3.75 -7.19
N LYS A 470 -20.45 -4.57 -8.05
CA LYS A 470 -20.91 -4.77 -9.44
C LYS A 470 -22.20 -5.57 -9.56
N LEU A 471 -22.39 -6.58 -8.72
CA LEU A 471 -23.57 -7.44 -8.77
C LEU A 471 -24.80 -6.77 -8.17
N GLU A 472 -24.65 -6.00 -7.09
CA GLU A 472 -25.77 -5.34 -6.42
C GLU A 472 -26.17 -4.01 -7.08
N LYS A 473 -25.18 -3.18 -7.44
CA LYS A 473 -25.42 -1.80 -7.91
C LYS A 473 -25.17 -1.61 -9.40
N GLY A 474 -24.49 -2.57 -10.04
CA GLY A 474 -24.06 -2.43 -11.42
C GLY A 474 -25.14 -2.72 -12.46
N HIS A 475 -24.93 -2.20 -13.66
CA HIS A 475 -25.76 -2.52 -14.83
C HIS A 475 -25.31 -3.85 -15.49
N ASP A 476 -26.06 -4.35 -16.47
CA ASP A 476 -25.79 -5.65 -17.13
C ASP A 476 -24.33 -5.85 -17.57
N PHE A 477 -23.69 -4.80 -18.08
CA PHE A 477 -22.29 -4.87 -18.49
C PHE A 477 -21.35 -5.07 -17.31
N GLU A 478 -21.59 -4.43 -16.17
CA GLU A 478 -20.77 -4.60 -14.96
C GLU A 478 -21.00 -5.97 -14.31
N LYS A 479 -22.25 -6.43 -14.27
CA LYS A 479 -22.62 -7.78 -13.84
C LYS A 479 -21.93 -8.84 -14.68
N MET A 480 -21.90 -8.64 -15.99
CA MET A 480 -21.17 -9.51 -16.91
C MET A 480 -19.65 -9.48 -16.69
N GLN A 481 -19.04 -8.34 -16.35
CA GLN A 481 -17.62 -8.33 -15.97
C GLN A 481 -17.38 -9.17 -14.72
N ALA A 482 -18.25 -9.06 -13.71
CA ALA A 482 -18.18 -9.90 -12.52
C ALA A 482 -18.34 -11.39 -12.85
N ALA A 483 -19.20 -11.74 -13.79
CA ALA A 483 -19.36 -13.12 -14.25
C ALA A 483 -18.11 -13.66 -14.97
N TRP A 484 -17.48 -12.87 -15.85
CA TRP A 484 -16.22 -13.28 -16.47
C TRP A 484 -15.10 -13.46 -15.45
N VAL A 485 -15.04 -12.60 -14.42
CA VAL A 485 -14.09 -12.75 -13.31
C VAL A 485 -14.39 -13.99 -12.49
N ALA A 486 -15.65 -14.29 -12.18
CA ALA A 486 -16.03 -15.53 -11.50
C ALA A 486 -15.56 -16.78 -12.27
N LEU A 487 -15.72 -16.79 -13.60
CA LEU A 487 -15.22 -17.88 -14.45
C LEU A 487 -13.69 -17.98 -14.45
N ARG A 488 -12.98 -16.84 -14.42
CA ARG A 488 -11.51 -16.78 -14.31
C ARG A 488 -11.02 -17.36 -12.98
N GLU A 489 -11.73 -17.12 -11.88
CA GLU A 489 -11.30 -17.59 -10.56
C GLU A 489 -11.68 -19.05 -10.30
N VAL A 490 -12.88 -19.46 -10.73
CA VAL A 490 -13.42 -20.79 -10.40
C VAL A 490 -12.57 -21.93 -10.96
N ILE A 491 -11.86 -21.69 -12.07
CA ILE A 491 -10.98 -22.69 -12.72
C ILE A 491 -9.74 -23.01 -11.88
N HIS A 492 -9.44 -22.19 -10.88
CA HIS A 492 -8.31 -22.38 -9.96
C HIS A 492 -8.73 -22.97 -8.60
N LEU A 493 -10.03 -23.20 -8.39
CA LEU A 493 -10.57 -23.75 -7.16
C LEU A 493 -10.93 -25.24 -7.34
N ASP A 494 -10.55 -26.08 -6.39
CA ASP A 494 -10.91 -27.50 -6.37
C ASP A 494 -12.37 -27.68 -5.93
N ILE A 495 -13.30 -27.45 -6.87
CA ILE A 495 -14.75 -27.50 -6.63
C ILE A 495 -15.36 -28.71 -7.32
N ALA A 496 -16.01 -29.57 -6.53
CA ALA A 496 -16.73 -30.72 -7.06
C ALA A 496 -17.86 -30.28 -8.02
N ASN A 497 -18.00 -31.02 -9.13
CA ASN A 497 -19.05 -30.86 -10.14
C ASN A 497 -19.10 -29.49 -10.82
N ILE A 498 -18.00 -28.73 -10.83
CA ILE A 498 -17.96 -27.41 -11.46
C ILE A 498 -18.21 -27.48 -12.98
N GLU A 499 -17.77 -28.53 -13.69
CA GLU A 499 -18.08 -28.71 -15.12
C GLU A 499 -19.60 -28.78 -15.38
N GLU A 500 -20.35 -29.50 -14.53
CA GLU A 500 -21.81 -29.57 -14.62
C GLU A 500 -22.46 -28.20 -14.40
N ARG A 501 -21.89 -27.37 -13.52
CA ARG A 501 -22.37 -26.01 -13.24
C ARG A 501 -22.02 -25.02 -14.35
N LEU A 502 -20.96 -25.29 -15.13
CA LEU A 502 -20.55 -24.47 -16.28
C LEU A 502 -21.24 -24.88 -17.59
N ALA A 503 -21.79 -26.09 -17.66
CA ALA A 503 -22.46 -26.59 -18.86
C ALA A 503 -23.56 -25.66 -19.40
N PRO A 504 -24.47 -25.07 -18.60
CA PRO A 504 -25.49 -24.15 -19.12
C PRO A 504 -24.89 -22.93 -19.84
N ILE A 505 -23.82 -22.37 -19.29
CA ILE A 505 -23.10 -21.23 -19.89
C ILE A 505 -22.45 -21.64 -21.21
N GLN A 506 -21.79 -22.80 -21.25
CA GLN A 506 -21.17 -23.32 -22.48
C GLN A 506 -22.21 -23.51 -23.59
N HIS A 507 -23.33 -24.19 -23.28
CA HIS A 507 -24.41 -24.40 -24.24
C HIS A 507 -25.02 -23.07 -24.72
N ALA A 508 -25.17 -22.09 -23.83
CA ALA A 508 -25.68 -20.77 -24.20
C ALA A 508 -24.70 -20.01 -25.11
N LEU A 509 -23.40 -20.07 -24.83
CA LEU A 509 -22.35 -19.44 -25.64
C LEU A 509 -22.19 -20.10 -27.01
N GLU A 510 -22.32 -21.42 -27.11
CA GLU A 510 -22.28 -22.16 -28.37
C GLU A 510 -23.47 -21.79 -29.25
N ARG A 511 -24.69 -21.84 -28.71
CA ARG A 511 -25.89 -21.40 -29.45
C ARG A 511 -25.80 -19.95 -29.89
N TYR A 512 -25.29 -19.07 -29.03
CA TYR A 512 -25.07 -17.67 -29.41
C TYR A 512 -24.09 -17.54 -30.59
N LYS A 513 -22.99 -18.30 -30.56
CA LYS A 513 -22.00 -18.34 -31.66
C LYS A 513 -22.63 -18.87 -32.94
N ASP A 514 -23.40 -19.95 -32.88
CA ASP A 514 -24.05 -20.55 -34.03
C ASP A 514 -25.05 -19.60 -34.69
N ILE A 515 -25.97 -19.00 -33.91
CA ILE A 515 -26.91 -17.99 -34.44
C ILE A 515 -26.13 -16.84 -35.07
N ARG A 516 -25.07 -16.36 -34.43
CA ARG A 516 -24.24 -15.28 -34.96
C ARG A 516 -23.58 -15.63 -36.29
N LEU A 517 -23.09 -16.87 -36.48
CA LEU A 517 -22.45 -17.32 -37.71
C LEU A 517 -23.43 -17.36 -38.90
N HIS A 518 -24.70 -17.70 -38.67
CA HIS A 518 -25.73 -17.68 -39.72
C HIS A 518 -26.09 -16.27 -40.19
N GLN A 519 -25.75 -15.23 -39.41
CA GLN A 519 -26.05 -13.82 -39.72
C GLN A 519 -24.87 -13.05 -40.34
N VAL A 520 -23.81 -13.75 -40.75
CA VAL A 520 -22.63 -13.11 -41.35
C VAL A 520 -22.95 -12.59 -42.75
N PHE A 521 -22.58 -11.33 -43.00
CA PHE A 521 -22.73 -10.72 -44.32
C PHE A 521 -21.74 -11.33 -45.31
N LEU A 522 -22.20 -12.24 -46.17
CA LEU A 522 -21.44 -12.71 -47.33
C LEU A 522 -21.56 -11.64 -48.44
N LYS A 523 -20.50 -10.86 -48.65
CA LYS A 523 -20.40 -10.03 -49.86
C LYS A 523 -20.51 -10.97 -51.07
N GLN A 524 -21.60 -10.89 -51.83
CA GLN A 524 -21.59 -11.43 -53.19
C GLN A 524 -20.50 -10.70 -53.95
N GLU A 525 -19.47 -11.41 -54.38
CA GLU A 525 -18.60 -10.94 -55.46
C GLU A 525 -19.48 -10.75 -56.69
N MET A 526 -19.88 -9.51 -56.96
CA MET A 526 -20.38 -9.14 -58.28
C MET A 526 -19.23 -9.32 -59.26
N ASN A 527 -19.15 -10.51 -59.86
CA ASN A 527 -18.52 -10.68 -61.16
C ASN A 527 -19.29 -9.80 -62.14
N GLU A 528 -18.83 -8.55 -62.31
CA GLU A 528 -19.13 -7.77 -63.50
C GLU A 528 -18.43 -8.44 -64.69
N THR A 529 -19.02 -9.52 -65.22
CA THR A 529 -18.82 -9.89 -66.61
C THR A 529 -19.48 -8.80 -67.45
N VAL A 530 -18.71 -7.77 -67.80
CA VAL A 530 -19.02 -6.91 -68.94
C VAL A 530 -19.04 -7.81 -70.19
N PRO A 531 -20.16 -7.94 -70.92
CA PRO A 531 -20.14 -8.65 -72.19
C PRO A 531 -19.41 -7.78 -73.20
N LEU A 532 -18.30 -8.30 -73.72
CA LEU A 532 -17.69 -7.84 -74.96
C LEU A 532 -18.77 -7.87 -76.07
N LYS A 533 -19.09 -6.69 -76.60
CA LYS A 533 -19.71 -6.58 -77.92
C LYS A 533 -18.62 -6.87 -78.97
N GLU A 534 -18.69 -8.05 -79.57
CA GLU A 534 -18.26 -8.28 -80.95
C GLU A 534 -19.56 -8.33 -81.78
N SER A 535 -19.92 -7.24 -82.45
CA SER A 535 -19.67 -7.00 -83.88
C SER A 535 -20.24 -8.10 -84.78
N GLU A 536 -21.14 -7.73 -85.69
CA GLU A 536 -20.98 -8.02 -87.13
C GLU A 536 -22.13 -7.41 -87.96
N MET A 537 -21.72 -6.86 -89.12
CA MET A 537 -22.52 -6.43 -90.29
C MET A 537 -23.38 -5.17 -90.21
#